data_AF-A0A0R3TEP3-F1
#
_entry.id   AF-A0A0R3TEP3-F1
#
_cell.length_a   1.000
_cell.length_b   1.000
_cell.length_c   1.000
_cell.angle_alpha   90.00
_cell.angle_beta   90.00
_cell.angle_gamma   90.00
#
_symmetry.space_group_name_H-M   'P 1'
#
loop_
_entity.id
_entity.type
_entity.pdbx_description
1 polymer ?
#
loop_
_entity_poly.entity_id
_entity_poly.type
_entity_poly.pdbx_seq_one_letter_code
_entity_poly.pdbx_strand_id
1 'polypeptide(L)'
;MWKRSSIAENEERGVGGIFFDDLDSSPQEDIFTFVRDCAAAVAPSYLPIIVRRMLTPYSDRDRHWQLIRRGRYVEFNLIYDRGTKFGLFTPEARIESIFVSMPPLAEWVYCHKPCEDKRHQELMDVLTKPREWA
;
A
#
# COMPACT_ATOMS: atom_id res chain seq x y z
N MET A 1 15.24 2.52 4.16
CA MET A 1 14.80 3.19 5.41
C MET A 1 13.53 3.97 5.09
N TRP A 2 12.37 3.56 5.60
CA TRP A 2 11.09 4.24 5.37
C TRP A 2 11.20 5.68 5.90
N LYS A 3 11.49 6.63 5.01
CA LYS A 3 11.30 8.05 5.33
C LYS A 3 9.80 8.22 5.46
N ARG A 4 9.34 8.32 6.72
CA ARG A 4 7.96 8.64 7.14
C ARG A 4 7.25 9.45 6.07
N SER A 5 6.49 8.77 5.23
CA SER A 5 5.62 9.42 4.25
C SER A 5 4.33 9.66 4.99
N SER A 6 4.35 10.68 5.86
CA SER A 6 3.24 11.02 6.75
C SER A 6 2.04 11.41 5.91
N ILE A 7 1.17 10.45 5.59
CA ILE A 7 -0.24 10.71 5.33
C ILE A 7 -0.78 11.42 6.59
N ALA A 8 -1.77 12.30 6.47
CA ALA A 8 -2.30 13.02 7.62
C ALA A 8 -2.54 12.03 8.78
N GLU A 9 -1.97 12.32 9.98
CA GLU A 9 -2.00 11.50 11.21
C GLU A 9 -0.86 10.49 11.47
N ASN A 10 0.28 10.57 10.76
CA ASN A 10 1.49 9.79 11.10
C ASN A 10 1.26 8.25 11.07
N GLU A 11 0.51 7.80 10.07
CA GLU A 11 0.27 6.39 9.76
C GLU A 11 1.03 5.95 8.49
N GLU A 12 1.44 4.68 8.46
CA GLU A 12 1.97 4.02 7.27
C GLU A 12 0.83 3.58 6.32
N ARG A 13 1.14 3.46 5.02
CA ARG A 13 0.17 3.07 3.98
C ARG A 13 -0.45 1.68 4.22
N GLY A 14 0.31 0.78 4.83
CA GLY A 14 -0.06 -0.62 5.03
C GLY A 14 0.90 -1.30 5.99
N VAL A 15 0.83 -2.63 6.08
CA VAL A 15 1.64 -3.42 7.02
C VAL A 15 3.08 -3.68 6.57
N GLY A 16 3.50 -3.06 5.46
CA GLY A 16 4.85 -3.16 4.92
C GLY A 16 5.10 -4.36 4.00
N GLY A 17 6.35 -4.77 3.98
CA GLY A 17 6.95 -5.71 3.03
C GLY A 17 8.41 -5.31 2.77
N ILE A 18 8.98 -5.80 1.68
CA ILE A 18 10.32 -5.38 1.24
C ILE A 18 10.23 -4.24 0.22
N PHE A 19 11.13 -3.27 0.34
CA PHE A 19 11.31 -2.19 -0.62
C PHE A 19 12.80 -1.89 -0.74
N PHE A 20 13.27 -1.79 -1.97
CA PHE A 20 14.65 -1.45 -2.29
C PHE A 20 14.66 -0.52 -3.51
N ASP A 21 15.67 0.34 -3.54
CA ASP A 21 15.95 1.28 -4.62
C ASP A 21 17.49 1.39 -4.69
N ASP A 22 18.02 1.75 -5.86
CA ASP A 22 19.47 1.92 -6.06
C ASP A 22 20.31 0.70 -5.59
N LEU A 23 19.90 -0.52 -5.95
CA LEU A 23 20.72 -1.73 -5.71
C LEU A 23 21.86 -1.78 -6.73
N ASP A 24 23.06 -1.38 -6.31
CA ASP A 24 24.24 -1.29 -7.19
C ASP A 24 25.55 -1.85 -6.56
N SER A 25 25.49 -2.33 -5.32
CA SER A 25 26.67 -2.71 -4.53
C SER A 25 27.13 -4.16 -4.70
N SER A 26 26.39 -4.97 -5.47
CA SER A 26 26.67 -6.40 -5.71
C SER A 26 26.81 -6.68 -7.21
N PRO A 27 27.41 -7.82 -7.62
CA PRO A 27 27.43 -8.23 -9.02
C PRO A 27 26.02 -8.26 -9.62
N GLN A 28 25.91 -7.85 -10.88
CA GLN A 28 24.63 -7.74 -11.59
C GLN A 28 23.83 -9.06 -11.55
N GLU A 29 24.50 -10.21 -11.67
CA GLU A 29 23.85 -11.52 -11.64
C GLU A 29 23.21 -11.84 -10.27
N ASP A 30 23.83 -11.39 -9.19
CA ASP A 30 23.33 -11.58 -7.83
C ASP A 30 22.12 -10.68 -7.59
N ILE A 31 22.18 -9.43 -8.04
CA ILE A 31 21.05 -8.49 -7.98
C ILE A 31 19.87 -9.02 -8.82
N PHE A 32 20.14 -9.51 -10.02
CA PHE A 32 19.13 -10.09 -10.89
C PHE A 32 18.48 -11.32 -10.24
N THR A 33 19.29 -12.21 -9.67
CA THR A 33 18.80 -13.38 -8.92
C THR A 33 17.91 -12.94 -7.75
N PHE A 34 18.34 -11.96 -6.97
CA PHE A 34 17.55 -11.40 -5.86
C PHE A 34 16.20 -10.83 -6.33
N VAL A 35 16.19 -10.01 -7.39
CA VAL A 35 14.95 -9.43 -7.95
C VAL A 35 14.02 -10.51 -8.50
N ARG A 36 14.57 -11.51 -9.20
CA ARG A 36 13.80 -12.65 -9.72
C ARG A 36 13.13 -13.42 -8.60
N ASP A 37 13.86 -13.70 -7.53
CA ASP A 37 13.34 -14.48 -6.40
C ASP A 37 12.27 -13.67 -5.64
N CYS A 38 12.45 -12.34 -5.51
CA CYS A 38 11.43 -11.44 -4.99
C CYS A 38 10.15 -11.43 -5.84
N ALA A 39 10.27 -11.39 -7.17
CA ALA A 39 9.13 -11.48 -8.09
C ALA A 39 8.42 -12.83 -7.97
N ALA A 40 9.17 -13.93 -7.87
CA ALA A 40 8.64 -15.27 -7.67
C ALA A 40 7.88 -15.42 -6.33
N ALA A 41 8.24 -14.63 -5.31
CA ALA A 41 7.59 -14.65 -4.00
C ALA A 41 6.22 -13.93 -3.95
N VAL A 42 5.87 -13.11 -4.96
CA VAL A 42 4.62 -12.32 -4.95
C VAL A 42 3.37 -13.20 -4.92
N ALA A 43 3.26 -14.14 -5.86
CA ALA A 43 2.11 -15.04 -5.95
C ALA A 43 1.93 -15.93 -4.70
N PRO A 44 2.97 -16.66 -4.23
CA PRO A 44 2.82 -17.53 -3.04
C PRO A 44 2.61 -16.75 -1.74
N SER A 45 3.05 -15.48 -1.64
CA SER A 45 2.77 -14.65 -0.46
C SER A 45 1.34 -14.07 -0.45
N TYR A 46 0.82 -13.66 -1.61
CA TYR A 46 -0.44 -12.92 -1.68
C TYR A 46 -1.66 -13.77 -2.00
N LEU A 47 -1.56 -14.74 -2.92
CA LEU A 47 -2.71 -15.56 -3.35
C LEU A 47 -3.36 -16.35 -2.21
N PRO A 48 -2.61 -16.97 -1.26
CA PRO A 48 -3.23 -17.68 -0.15
C PRO A 48 -4.08 -16.78 0.75
N ILE A 49 -3.71 -15.49 0.87
CA ILE A 49 -4.47 -14.50 1.63
C ILE A 49 -5.80 -14.22 0.91
N ILE A 50 -5.77 -14.00 -0.40
CA ILE A 50 -6.98 -13.76 -1.21
C ILE A 50 -7.92 -14.96 -1.10
N VAL A 51 -7.44 -16.17 -1.40
CA VAL A 51 -8.27 -17.38 -1.40
C VAL A 51 -8.94 -17.58 -0.05
N ARG A 52 -8.23 -17.33 1.06
CA ARG A 52 -8.77 -17.43 2.41
C ARG A 52 -9.82 -16.37 2.75
N ARG A 53 -9.69 -15.16 2.19
CA ARG A 53 -10.47 -13.99 2.64
C ARG A 53 -11.55 -13.52 1.67
N MET A 54 -11.48 -13.87 0.39
CA MET A 54 -12.35 -13.31 -0.65
C MET A 54 -13.86 -13.57 -0.43
N LEU A 55 -14.22 -14.64 0.28
CA LEU A 55 -15.61 -14.97 0.62
C LEU A 55 -16.00 -14.59 2.06
N THR A 56 -15.14 -13.88 2.78
CA THR A 56 -15.44 -13.46 4.15
C THR A 56 -16.59 -12.45 4.12
N PRO A 57 -17.71 -12.69 4.82
CA PRO A 57 -18.79 -11.72 4.91
C PRO A 57 -18.28 -10.41 5.52
N TYR A 58 -18.78 -9.29 5.00
CA TYR A 58 -18.47 -7.96 5.49
C TYR A 58 -19.77 -7.17 5.65
N SER A 59 -19.76 -6.23 6.58
CA SER A 59 -20.84 -5.28 6.81
C SER A 59 -20.66 -4.00 5.99
N ASP A 60 -21.71 -3.19 5.88
CA ASP A 60 -21.59 -1.86 5.25
C ASP A 60 -20.56 -0.97 5.97
N ARG A 61 -20.37 -1.17 7.28
CA ARG A 61 -19.35 -0.50 8.09
C ARG A 61 -17.94 -0.91 7.68
N ASP A 62 -17.71 -2.21 7.43
CA ASP A 62 -16.42 -2.70 6.92
C ASP A 62 -16.14 -2.15 5.52
N ARG A 63 -17.18 -2.05 4.69
CA ARG A 63 -17.08 -1.47 3.34
C ARG A 63 -16.73 0.01 3.40
N HIS A 64 -17.42 0.79 4.23
CA HIS A 64 -17.12 2.21 4.41
C HIS A 64 -15.68 2.42 4.92
N TRP A 65 -15.27 1.62 5.91
CA TRP A 65 -13.89 1.64 6.39
C TRP A 65 -12.88 1.33 5.28
N GLN A 66 -13.15 0.33 4.43
CA GLN A 66 -12.31 0.03 3.27
C GLN A 66 -12.19 1.21 2.30
N LEU A 67 -13.27 1.96 2.06
CA LEU A 67 -13.24 3.14 1.18
C LEU A 67 -12.38 4.27 1.76
N ILE A 68 -12.42 4.47 3.08
CA ILE A 68 -11.54 5.43 3.76
C ILE A 68 -10.07 4.99 3.67
N ARG A 69 -9.77 3.71 3.91
CA ARG A 69 -8.40 3.18 3.74
C ARG A 69 -7.91 3.31 2.30
N ARG A 70 -8.80 3.16 1.32
CA ARG A 70 -8.52 3.43 -0.10
C ARG A 70 -8.26 4.91 -0.37
N GLY A 71 -8.94 5.83 0.31
CA GLY A 71 -8.63 7.26 0.28
C GLY A 71 -7.19 7.55 0.72
N ARG A 72 -6.75 6.93 1.82
CA ARG A 72 -5.35 7.01 2.29
C ARG A 72 -4.35 6.43 1.28
N TYR A 73 -4.71 5.35 0.60
CA TYR A 73 -3.90 4.80 -0.50
C TYR A 73 -3.76 5.80 -1.65
N VAL A 74 -4.84 6.47 -2.06
CA VAL A 74 -4.83 7.50 -3.10
C VAL A 74 -3.98 8.70 -2.69
N GLU A 75 -4.15 9.21 -1.46
CA GLU A 75 -3.32 10.29 -0.91
C GLU A 75 -1.84 9.93 -1.00
N PHE A 76 -1.46 8.71 -0.62
CA PHE A 76 -0.08 8.28 -0.73
C PHE A 76 0.45 8.33 -2.16
N ASN A 77 -0.29 7.76 -3.11
CA ASN A 77 0.16 7.68 -4.49
C ASN A 77 0.25 9.07 -5.14
N LEU A 78 -0.69 9.98 -4.85
CA LEU A 78 -0.66 11.32 -5.43
C LEU A 78 0.36 12.25 -4.76
N ILE A 79 0.58 12.12 -3.44
CA ILE A 79 1.36 13.08 -2.65
C ILE A 79 2.78 12.60 -2.35
N TYR A 80 3.03 11.30 -2.20
CA TYR A 80 4.34 10.80 -1.74
C TYR A 80 5.02 9.85 -2.74
N ASP A 81 4.27 9.10 -3.53
CA ASP A 81 4.86 8.14 -4.46
C ASP A 81 5.66 8.84 -5.57
N ARG A 82 6.97 8.55 -5.60
CA ARG A 82 7.90 9.16 -6.56
C ARG A 82 7.58 8.72 -7.99
N GLY A 83 7.18 7.46 -8.19
CA GLY A 83 6.85 6.90 -9.51
C GLY A 83 5.63 7.57 -10.14
N THR A 84 4.55 7.71 -9.37
CA THR A 84 3.32 8.39 -9.79
C THR A 84 3.60 9.85 -10.12
N LYS A 85 4.31 10.59 -9.25
CA LYS A 85 4.69 11.99 -9.54
C LYS A 85 5.51 12.10 -10.82
N PHE A 86 6.56 11.29 -10.95
CA PHE A 86 7.41 11.30 -12.13
C PHE A 86 6.60 11.06 -13.41
N GLY A 87 5.73 10.04 -13.40
CA GLY A 87 4.84 9.77 -14.52
C GLY A 87 3.94 10.94 -14.87
N LEU A 88 3.33 11.61 -13.88
CA LEU A 88 2.42 12.74 -14.11
C LEU A 88 3.13 13.97 -14.69
N PHE A 89 4.41 14.17 -14.38
CA PHE A 89 5.21 15.28 -14.91
C PHE A 89 5.98 14.94 -16.19
N THR A 90 5.94 13.68 -16.63
CA THR A 90 6.60 13.26 -17.87
C THR A 90 5.75 13.65 -19.09
N PRO A 91 6.29 14.40 -20.07
CA PRO A 91 5.58 14.73 -21.29
C PRO A 91 5.10 13.46 -22.01
N GLU A 92 3.89 13.51 -22.58
CA GLU A 92 3.28 12.40 -23.35
C GLU A 92 3.03 11.11 -22.56
N ALA A 93 3.17 11.13 -21.23
CA ALA A 93 2.87 9.97 -20.41
C ALA A 93 1.39 9.58 -20.51
N ARG A 94 1.14 8.27 -20.66
CA ARG A 94 -0.22 7.74 -20.67
C ARG A 94 -0.80 7.76 -19.25
N ILE A 95 -1.66 8.74 -18.98
CA ILE A 95 -2.31 8.94 -17.68
C ILE A 95 -3.02 7.69 -17.16
N GLU A 96 -3.69 6.94 -18.04
CA GLU A 96 -4.37 5.69 -17.66
C GLU A 96 -3.40 4.63 -17.12
N SER A 97 -2.17 4.57 -17.64
CA SER A 97 -1.14 3.64 -17.14
C SER A 97 -0.65 4.05 -15.75
N ILE A 98 -0.64 5.36 -15.45
CA ILE A 98 -0.27 5.87 -14.13
C ILE A 98 -1.36 5.55 -13.11
N PHE A 99 -2.63 5.69 -13.49
CA PHE A 99 -3.77 5.47 -12.59
C PHE A 99 -4.24 4.02 -12.49
N VAL A 100 -3.55 3.05 -13.10
CA VAL A 100 -3.86 1.62 -12.92
C VAL A 100 -3.81 1.18 -11.45
N SER A 101 -3.04 1.88 -10.61
CA SER A 101 -2.93 1.62 -9.17
C SER A 101 -4.11 2.17 -8.37
N MET A 102 -4.92 3.05 -8.95
CA MET A 102 -6.00 3.74 -8.24
C MET A 102 -7.19 2.80 -8.01
N PRO A 103 -7.78 2.81 -6.79
CA PRO A 103 -8.98 2.04 -6.53
C PRO A 103 -10.16 2.63 -7.30
N PRO A 104 -11.15 1.81 -7.69
CA PRO A 104 -12.33 2.29 -8.43
C PRO A 104 -13.22 3.22 -7.61
N LEU A 105 -13.19 3.09 -6.27
CA LEU A 105 -13.93 3.93 -5.33
C LEU A 105 -13.05 4.17 -4.10
N ALA A 106 -13.05 5.41 -3.62
CA ALA A 106 -12.41 5.87 -2.40
C ALA A 106 -13.28 6.97 -1.76
N GLU A 107 -13.15 7.15 -0.44
CA GLU A 107 -13.96 8.12 0.30
C GLU A 107 -13.08 8.95 1.25
N TRP A 108 -13.44 10.22 1.40
CA TRP A 108 -12.85 11.15 2.37
C TRP A 108 -13.94 11.72 3.25
N VAL A 109 -13.83 11.49 4.56
CA VAL A 109 -14.75 12.02 5.56
C VAL A 109 -14.00 13.04 6.41
N TYR A 110 -14.54 14.25 6.49
CA TYR A 110 -13.97 15.33 7.29
C TYR A 110 -13.92 14.93 8.77
N CYS A 111 -12.76 15.09 9.41
CA CYS A 111 -12.53 14.71 10.81
C CYS A 111 -13.05 13.29 11.16
N HIS A 112 -12.88 12.34 10.24
CA HIS A 112 -13.26 10.95 10.46
C HIS A 112 -12.62 10.39 11.73
N LYS A 113 -13.44 9.94 12.68
CA LYS A 113 -12.96 9.21 13.85
C LYS A 113 -12.93 7.72 13.54
N PRO A 114 -11.84 6.99 13.85
CA PRO A 114 -11.78 5.54 13.64
C PRO A 114 -12.99 4.86 14.29
N CYS A 115 -13.58 3.91 13.57
CA CYS A 115 -14.72 3.17 14.07
C CYS A 115 -14.34 2.39 15.35
N GLU A 116 -15.27 2.26 16.30
CA GLU A 116 -15.10 1.49 17.54
C GLU A 116 -14.91 -0.03 17.32
N ASP A 117 -14.88 -0.49 16.06
CA ASP A 117 -14.57 -1.87 15.75
C ASP A 117 -13.12 -2.21 16.14
N LYS A 118 -12.98 -3.24 16.97
CA LYS A 118 -11.70 -3.74 17.45
C LYS A 118 -10.75 -4.10 16.30
N ARG A 119 -11.25 -4.68 15.20
CA ARG A 119 -10.42 -5.06 14.04
C ARG A 119 -9.86 -3.84 13.32
N HIS A 120 -10.64 -2.77 13.23
CA HIS A 120 -10.19 -1.51 12.63
C HIS A 120 -9.12 -0.85 13.50
N GLN A 121 -9.29 -0.89 14.83
CA GLN A 121 -8.28 -0.39 15.77
C GLN A 121 -6.98 -1.21 15.71
N GLU A 122 -7.07 -2.55 15.68
CA GLU A 122 -5.89 -3.42 15.55
C GLU A 122 -5.08 -3.09 14.29
N LEU A 123 -5.74 -2.74 13.17
CA LEU A 123 -5.06 -2.25 11.99
C LEU A 123 -4.37 -0.90 12.27
N MET A 124 -5.10 0.07 12.83
CA MET A 124 -4.55 1.41 13.10
C MET A 124 -3.34 1.38 14.03
N ASP A 125 -3.34 0.50 15.03
CA ASP A 125 -2.19 0.30 15.92
C ASP A 125 -0.95 -0.12 15.13
N VAL A 126 -1.09 -1.05 14.19
CA VAL A 126 0.01 -1.49 13.34
C VAL A 126 0.46 -0.40 12.36
N LEU A 127 -0.48 0.37 11.81
CA LEU A 127 -0.14 1.42 10.84
C LEU A 127 0.55 2.62 11.50
N THR A 128 0.20 2.94 12.75
CA THR A 128 0.84 4.02 13.50
C THR A 128 2.13 3.56 14.20
N LYS A 129 2.23 2.26 14.53
CA LYS A 129 3.39 1.63 15.15
C LYS A 129 3.71 0.32 14.42
N PRO A 130 4.51 0.40 13.34
CA PRO A 130 4.98 -0.79 12.64
C PRO A 130 5.65 -1.77 13.60
N ARG A 131 5.48 -3.06 13.33
CA ARG A 131 6.03 -4.14 14.14
C ARG A 131 6.72 -5.18 13.27
N GLU A 132 7.61 -5.95 13.88
CA GLU A 132 8.23 -7.11 13.26
C GLU A 132 7.20 -8.25 13.09
N TRP A 133 7.29 -8.93 11.94
CA TRP A 133 6.38 -10.02 11.57
C TRP A 133 7.06 -11.39 11.47
N ALA A 134 8.38 -11.43 11.36
CA ALA A 134 9.21 -12.62 11.24
C ALA A 134 10.58 -12.41 11.88
#